data_AF-A0A349B3J9-F1
#
_entry.id   AF-A0A349B3J9-F1
#
_cell.length_a   1.000
_cell.length_b   1.000
_cell.length_c   1.000
_cell.angle_alpha   90.00
_cell.angle_beta   90.00
_cell.angle_gamma   90.00
#
_symmetry.space_group_name_H-M   'P 1'
#
loop_
_entity.id
_entity.type
_entity.pdbx_description
1 polymer ?
#
loop_
_entity_poly.entity_id
_entity_poly.type
_entity_poly.pdbx_seq_one_letter_code
_entity_poly.pdbx_strand_id
1 'polypeptide(L)'
;WSMGIVRLLPTSRPIRIGLLAALVVVVGLGVAFRQQVGDVYGHVFPDGIVDDAVDRTSEPAPTTPVEPSTSTTAPPTTTSTVPPEAGRDPAVVLEPVVELPGPSAAVDPAGPGPILVSTLDGRVHAVDLETGTSEVVLDLSDRVSTGGERGLLGLALDPDGERLYLNYTNTAGDTEVRSVAMDGDRPAGSPDSSVLHLEIGQPYRNHNGGNLVFGPDGALWIGVGDGGSANDPAGVAQDPDVLLGKMLRVLPDPAGGVAAPASNPDWGERPEVWAIGLRNPWRYSFDRATGQLWIADVGQNAREEVTVVDPTADRVNLGWNRLEGTRPLAGEPGPDLTDPQLEYTHDEGCSITGGHVYRGEANPSLQGWYLFGDFCGGWIRAVPADDPGSPPVELVSGFGPVLAFAELEDGELLVLGQTGVHAVGAPG
;
A
#
# COMPACT_ATOMS: atom_id res chain seq x y z
N TRP A 1 85.95 21.48 6.28
CA TRP A 1 85.65 20.60 5.14
C TRP A 1 84.14 20.59 4.97
N SER A 2 83.50 21.72 4.63
CA SER A 2 83.35 22.31 3.28
C SER A 2 82.50 21.38 2.39
N MET A 3 81.20 21.64 2.24
CA MET A 3 80.51 22.39 1.15
C MET A 3 79.48 21.39 0.58
N GLY A 4 78.25 21.68 0.18
CA GLY A 4 77.53 22.92 -0.07
C GLY A 4 76.66 22.74 -1.33
N ILE A 5 75.32 22.80 -1.16
CA ILE A 5 74.29 23.50 -1.98
C ILE A 5 74.14 23.19 -3.49
N VAL A 6 72.86 23.23 -3.94
CA VAL A 6 72.31 23.67 -5.26
C VAL A 6 71.90 22.51 -6.18
N ARG A 7 70.79 22.46 -6.92
CA ARG A 7 69.45 23.12 -7.03
C ARG A 7 68.79 22.44 -8.26
N LEU A 8 67.47 22.48 -8.29
CA LEU A 8 66.51 21.86 -9.22
C LEU A 8 66.56 22.23 -10.73
N LEU A 9 66.17 21.22 -11.55
CA LEU A 9 65.37 21.20 -12.83
C LEU A 9 66.03 21.67 -14.15
N PRO A 10 65.52 21.30 -15.37
CA PRO A 10 64.24 20.64 -15.75
C PRO A 10 64.40 19.39 -16.67
N THR A 11 63.40 18.53 -16.93
CA THR A 11 62.48 18.65 -18.09
C THR A 11 61.51 17.44 -18.20
N SER A 12 60.27 17.77 -18.61
CA SER A 12 59.25 16.98 -19.36
C SER A 12 58.61 15.67 -18.80
N ARG A 13 57.41 15.84 -18.18
CA ARG A 13 56.07 15.18 -18.36
C ARG A 13 55.93 13.77 -19.02
N PRO A 14 54.82 13.02 -18.77
CA PRO A 14 53.87 13.03 -17.64
C PRO A 14 53.57 11.62 -17.05
N ILE A 15 53.01 11.64 -15.84
CA ILE A 15 52.54 10.51 -15.04
C ILE A 15 51.18 10.01 -15.57
N ARG A 16 51.05 8.69 -15.78
CA ARG A 16 49.76 7.98 -15.81
C ARG A 16 49.51 7.44 -14.39
N ILE A 17 48.64 8.09 -13.63
CA ILE A 17 47.95 7.49 -12.48
C ILE A 17 46.49 7.85 -12.65
N GLY A 18 45.65 6.84 -12.84
CA GLY A 18 44.23 7.00 -13.03
C GLY A 18 43.60 5.65 -13.29
N LEU A 19 43.49 4.83 -12.24
CA LEU A 19 42.48 3.79 -12.04
C LEU A 19 42.82 3.08 -10.73
N LEU A 20 42.38 3.62 -9.59
CA LEU A 20 42.22 2.81 -8.36
C LEU A 20 41.36 3.50 -7.28
N ALA A 21 40.93 4.75 -7.47
CA ALA A 21 40.09 5.46 -6.48
C ALA A 21 38.57 5.29 -6.69
N ALA A 22 38.12 4.78 -7.84
CA ALA A 22 36.68 4.65 -8.12
C ALA A 22 36.06 3.34 -7.58
N LEU A 23 36.86 2.29 -7.35
CA LEU A 23 36.33 1.00 -6.91
C LEU A 23 36.06 0.95 -5.39
N VAL A 24 36.79 1.74 -4.60
CA VAL A 24 36.63 1.76 -3.13
C VAL A 24 35.44 2.64 -2.70
N VAL A 25 35.08 3.67 -3.47
CA VAL A 25 33.94 4.54 -3.18
C VAL A 25 32.60 3.86 -3.51
N VAL A 26 32.53 3.07 -4.58
CA VAL A 26 31.31 2.32 -4.95
C VAL A 26 31.02 1.18 -3.96
N VAL A 27 32.05 0.48 -3.48
CA VAL A 27 31.88 -0.54 -2.42
C VAL A 27 31.55 0.11 -1.07
N GLY A 28 32.10 1.29 -0.76
CA GLY A 28 31.79 2.04 0.46
C GLY A 28 30.34 2.55 0.51
N LEU A 29 29.80 3.04 -0.61
CA LEU A 29 28.40 3.49 -0.71
C LEU A 29 27.41 2.30 -0.65
N GLY A 30 27.73 1.17 -1.28
CA GLY A 30 26.89 -0.03 -1.20
C GLY A 30 26.82 -0.66 0.19
N VAL A 31 27.89 -0.55 1.00
CA VAL A 31 27.90 -1.04 2.40
C VAL A 31 27.18 -0.06 3.34
N ALA A 32 27.29 1.25 3.11
CA ALA A 32 26.55 2.26 3.88
C ALA A 32 25.03 2.21 3.61
N PHE A 33 24.62 1.96 2.37
CA PHE A 33 23.21 1.77 2.02
C PHE A 33 22.62 0.51 2.68
N ARG A 34 23.38 -0.61 2.71
CA ARG A 34 22.95 -1.84 3.41
C ARG A 34 22.84 -1.68 4.93
N GLN A 35 23.68 -0.84 5.54
CA GLN A 35 23.60 -0.54 6.97
C GLN A 35 22.42 0.40 7.28
N GLN A 36 22.14 1.37 6.43
CA GLN A 36 21.01 2.29 6.63
C GLN A 36 19.65 1.59 6.45
N VAL A 37 19.55 0.64 5.52
CA VAL A 37 18.38 -0.25 5.40
C VAL A 37 18.27 -1.15 6.65
N GLY A 38 19.38 -1.73 7.14
CA GLY A 38 19.38 -2.53 8.37
C GLY A 38 18.97 -1.77 9.65
N ASP A 39 19.35 -0.49 9.77
CA ASP A 39 18.98 0.36 10.91
C ASP A 39 17.53 0.86 10.83
N VAL A 40 16.97 1.07 9.62
CA VAL A 40 15.55 1.39 9.41
C VAL A 40 14.65 0.19 9.69
N TYR A 41 15.07 -1.03 9.30
CA TYR A 41 14.36 -2.26 9.68
C TYR A 41 14.48 -2.58 11.18
N GLY A 42 15.63 -2.31 11.82
CA GLY A 42 15.87 -2.64 13.23
C GLY A 42 15.05 -1.85 14.25
N HIS A 43 14.51 -0.68 13.87
CA HIS A 43 13.67 0.14 14.74
C HIS A 43 12.16 -0.11 14.58
N VAL A 44 11.72 -0.74 13.48
CA VAL A 44 10.32 -1.13 13.25
C VAL A 44 10.12 -2.64 13.47
N PHE A 45 11.16 -3.44 13.26
CA PHE A 45 11.13 -4.90 13.29
C PHE A 45 12.36 -5.46 14.04
N PRO A 46 12.27 -5.70 15.36
CA PRO A 46 13.43 -6.03 16.19
C PRO A 46 14.04 -7.42 15.94
N ASP A 47 13.40 -8.29 15.15
CA ASP A 47 13.89 -9.64 14.87
C ASP A 47 14.30 -9.80 13.40
N GLY A 48 15.58 -10.14 13.19
CA GLY A 48 16.15 -10.41 11.86
C GLY A 48 15.41 -11.51 11.11
N ILE A 49 15.31 -11.34 9.79
CA ILE A 49 14.63 -12.22 8.84
C ILE A 49 15.27 -13.64 8.86
N VAL A 50 14.62 -14.60 9.52
CA VAL A 50 14.88 -16.05 9.37
C VAL A 50 13.72 -16.68 8.61
N ASP A 51 13.91 -17.06 7.35
CA ASP A 51 12.86 -17.62 6.48
C ASP A 51 12.70 -19.13 6.71
N ASP A 52 11.73 -19.52 7.55
CA ASP A 52 11.23 -20.89 7.57
C ASP A 52 9.83 -20.88 6.93
N ALA A 53 9.74 -21.30 5.67
CA ALA A 53 8.47 -21.52 5.00
C ALA A 53 7.65 -22.55 5.79
N VAL A 54 6.41 -22.23 6.14
CA VAL A 54 5.47 -23.24 6.67
C VAL A 54 4.44 -23.52 5.61
N ASP A 55 4.34 -24.78 5.17
CA ASP A 55 3.29 -25.22 4.26
C ASP A 55 1.92 -25.09 4.96
N ARG A 56 1.19 -24.02 4.62
CA ARG A 56 -0.08 -23.61 5.23
C ARG A 56 -1.12 -23.22 4.19
N THR A 57 -1.20 -23.98 3.12
CA THR A 57 -2.31 -23.85 2.17
C THR A 57 -3.59 -24.42 2.79
N SER A 58 -4.23 -23.65 3.68
CA SER A 58 -5.59 -23.93 4.11
C SER A 58 -6.55 -23.60 2.98
N GLU A 59 -7.43 -24.55 2.66
CA GLU A 59 -8.51 -24.38 1.70
C GLU A 59 -9.64 -23.59 2.38
N PRO A 60 -9.94 -22.35 1.98
CA PRO A 60 -11.10 -21.63 2.48
C PRO A 60 -12.39 -22.29 1.97
N ALA A 61 -13.47 -22.18 2.74
CA ALA A 61 -14.75 -22.77 2.38
C ALA A 61 -15.27 -22.19 1.05
N PRO A 62 -15.86 -23.01 0.16
CA PRO A 62 -16.38 -22.53 -1.11
C PRO A 62 -17.49 -21.50 -0.89
N THR A 63 -17.34 -20.32 -1.46
CA THR A 63 -18.37 -19.29 -1.43
C THR A 63 -19.29 -19.45 -2.64
N THR A 64 -20.57 -19.13 -2.46
CA THR A 64 -21.58 -19.24 -3.52
C THR A 64 -21.78 -17.86 -4.14
N PRO A 65 -21.88 -17.73 -5.47
CA PRO A 65 -22.31 -16.49 -6.10
C PRO A 65 -23.71 -16.09 -5.63
N VAL A 66 -23.91 -14.81 -5.30
CA VAL A 66 -25.21 -14.29 -4.85
C VAL A 66 -25.68 -13.14 -5.75
N GLU A 67 -26.95 -13.16 -6.14
CA GLU A 67 -27.63 -12.00 -6.76
C GLU A 67 -27.99 -10.97 -5.66
N PRO A 68 -27.77 -9.66 -5.90
CA PRO A 68 -28.02 -8.66 -4.87
C PRO A 68 -29.52 -8.54 -4.54
N SER A 69 -29.81 -8.40 -3.25
CA SER A 69 -31.06 -7.80 -2.80
C SER A 69 -31.04 -6.32 -3.15
N THR A 70 -32.12 -5.82 -3.75
CA THR A 70 -32.26 -4.42 -4.17
C THR A 70 -32.23 -3.49 -2.97
N SER A 71 -31.07 -2.88 -2.72
CA SER A 71 -30.89 -1.77 -1.78
C SER A 71 -31.11 -0.44 -2.49
N THR A 72 -31.86 0.45 -1.85
CA THR A 72 -32.30 1.75 -2.35
C THR A 72 -31.13 2.64 -2.75
N THR A 73 -31.13 3.09 -4.01
CA THR A 73 -30.23 4.08 -4.58
C THR A 73 -30.14 5.34 -3.71
N ALA A 74 -28.96 5.62 -3.17
CA ALA A 74 -28.62 6.94 -2.62
C ALA A 74 -28.75 8.00 -3.74
N PRO A 75 -29.29 9.21 -3.45
CA PRO A 75 -29.42 10.25 -4.46
C PRO A 75 -28.04 10.65 -5.00
N PRO A 76 -27.92 10.99 -6.30
CA PRO A 76 -26.65 11.42 -6.87
C PRO A 76 -26.22 12.73 -6.21
N THR A 77 -25.13 12.67 -5.44
CA THR A 77 -24.37 13.87 -5.11
C THR A 77 -23.80 14.40 -6.42
N THR A 78 -24.24 15.59 -6.81
CA THR A 78 -23.65 16.29 -7.96
C THR A 78 -22.24 16.73 -7.59
N THR A 79 -21.26 15.84 -7.77
CA THR A 79 -19.85 16.19 -7.72
C THR A 79 -19.55 16.98 -8.98
N SER A 80 -19.19 18.25 -8.81
CA SER A 80 -18.73 19.09 -9.90
C SER A 80 -17.46 18.49 -10.46
N THR A 81 -17.53 17.93 -11.67
CA THR A 81 -16.35 17.61 -12.49
C THR A 81 -15.74 18.93 -12.98
N VAL A 82 -15.07 19.65 -12.09
CA VAL A 82 -14.15 20.70 -12.51
C VAL A 82 -12.94 19.94 -13.08
N PRO A 83 -12.64 20.06 -14.39
CA PRO A 83 -11.38 19.55 -14.90
C PRO A 83 -10.24 20.20 -14.11
N PRO A 84 -9.11 19.51 -13.84
CA PRO A 84 -7.96 20.15 -13.24
C PRO A 84 -7.70 21.47 -13.95
N GLU A 85 -7.50 22.56 -13.19
CA GLU A 85 -7.16 23.85 -13.79
C GLU A 85 -5.80 23.66 -14.47
N ALA A 86 -5.83 23.35 -15.76
CA ALA A 86 -4.65 22.98 -16.52
C ALA A 86 -3.61 24.11 -16.39
N GLY A 87 -2.45 23.80 -15.79
CA GLY A 87 -1.30 24.70 -15.78
C GLY A 87 -0.79 25.20 -14.44
N ARG A 88 -1.14 24.58 -13.30
CA ARG A 88 -0.36 24.73 -12.06
C ARG A 88 0.38 23.44 -11.75
N ASP A 89 1.70 23.56 -11.54
CA ASP A 89 2.50 22.47 -11.00
C ASP A 89 1.96 22.11 -9.60
N PRO A 90 1.80 20.81 -9.29
CA PRO A 90 1.25 20.38 -8.02
C PRO A 90 2.24 20.74 -6.90
N ALA A 91 1.73 21.21 -5.77
CA ALA A 91 2.56 21.54 -4.62
C ALA A 91 1.82 21.25 -3.31
N VAL A 92 2.58 20.92 -2.27
CA VAL A 92 2.02 20.49 -0.97
C VAL A 92 2.83 21.08 0.19
N VAL A 93 2.14 21.28 1.30
CA VAL A 93 2.74 21.40 2.64
C VAL A 93 2.19 20.26 3.49
N LEU A 94 3.05 19.55 4.20
CA LEU A 94 2.63 18.52 5.15
C LEU A 94 2.59 19.10 6.55
N GLU A 95 1.41 19.08 7.17
CA GLU A 95 1.19 19.62 8.51
C GLU A 95 1.09 18.46 9.51
N PRO A 96 1.98 18.34 10.49
CA PRO A 96 1.88 17.29 11.51
C PRO A 96 0.57 17.44 12.30
N VAL A 97 -0.17 16.35 12.43
CA VAL A 97 -1.43 16.30 13.18
C VAL A 97 -1.22 15.63 14.54
N VAL A 98 -0.72 14.40 14.53
CA VAL A 98 -0.50 13.61 15.75
C VAL A 98 0.78 12.80 15.65
N GLU A 99 1.55 12.77 16.74
CA GLU A 99 2.62 11.78 16.92
C GLU A 99 1.99 10.45 17.30
N LEU A 100 2.11 9.47 16.40
CA LEU A 100 1.60 8.12 16.58
C LEU A 100 2.59 7.21 15.87
N PRO A 101 3.45 6.46 16.57
CA PRO A 101 4.47 5.64 15.91
C PRO A 101 3.87 4.48 15.12
N GLY A 102 4.30 4.30 13.87
CA GLY A 102 3.92 3.17 13.01
C GLY A 102 2.42 3.05 12.71
N PRO A 103 1.72 4.13 12.30
CA PRO A 103 0.34 4.04 11.86
C PRO A 103 0.29 3.22 10.57
N SER A 104 -0.61 2.24 10.50
CA SER A 104 -0.72 1.33 9.36
C SER A 104 -1.83 1.72 8.40
N ALA A 105 -3.03 2.05 8.89
CA ALA A 105 -4.16 2.45 8.07
C ALA A 105 -5.02 3.47 8.82
N ALA A 106 -5.84 4.23 8.09
CA ALA A 106 -6.80 5.14 8.68
C ALA A 106 -8.11 5.17 7.88
N VAL A 107 -9.22 5.36 8.60
CA VAL A 107 -10.57 5.53 8.04
C VAL A 107 -11.29 6.67 8.76
N ASP A 108 -12.13 7.37 8.02
CA ASP A 108 -12.97 8.45 8.51
C ASP A 108 -14.42 7.95 8.66
N PRO A 109 -14.97 7.88 9.89
CA PRO A 109 -16.37 7.51 10.14
C PRO A 109 -17.43 8.42 9.51
N ALA A 110 -17.03 9.51 8.85
CA ALA A 110 -17.89 10.55 8.31
C ALA A 110 -18.62 11.34 9.41
N GLY A 111 -18.70 12.66 9.22
CA GLY A 111 -19.30 13.59 10.18
C GLY A 111 -18.37 14.07 11.32
N PRO A 112 -18.92 14.77 12.32
CA PRO A 112 -18.11 15.41 13.36
C PRO A 112 -17.55 14.36 14.32
N GLY A 113 -16.23 14.20 14.35
CA GLY A 113 -15.58 13.27 15.28
C GLY A 113 -14.11 13.00 14.95
N PRO A 114 -13.47 12.11 15.72
CA PRO A 114 -12.15 11.61 15.42
C PRO A 114 -12.20 10.64 14.23
N ILE A 115 -11.10 10.58 13.49
CA ILE A 115 -10.86 9.47 12.56
C ILE A 115 -10.34 8.26 13.34
N LEU A 116 -10.39 7.08 12.73
CA LEU A 116 -9.79 5.87 13.28
C LEU A 116 -8.47 5.57 12.58
N VAL A 117 -7.41 5.36 13.36
CA VAL A 117 -6.06 5.05 12.86
C VAL A 117 -5.55 3.79 13.53
N SER A 118 -5.19 2.77 12.75
CA SER A 118 -4.56 1.57 13.30
C SER A 118 -3.05 1.73 13.41
N THR A 119 -2.45 1.05 14.38
CA THR A 119 -1.01 0.82 14.47
C THR A 119 -0.69 -0.65 14.23
N LEU A 120 0.51 -0.91 13.72
CA LEU A 120 0.94 -2.26 13.34
C LEU A 120 0.84 -3.27 14.50
N ASP A 121 1.01 -2.82 15.73
CA ASP A 121 0.98 -3.64 16.95
C ASP A 121 -0.44 -4.03 17.43
N GLY A 122 -1.47 -3.78 16.62
CA GLY A 122 -2.81 -4.29 16.83
C GLY A 122 -3.75 -3.35 17.58
N ARG A 123 -3.45 -2.05 17.66
CA ARG A 123 -4.36 -1.06 18.26
C ARG A 123 -5.03 -0.21 17.21
N VAL A 124 -6.28 0.16 17.47
CA VAL A 124 -7.01 1.21 16.75
C VAL A 124 -7.15 2.40 17.69
N HIS A 125 -6.76 3.56 17.19
CA HIS A 125 -6.80 4.83 17.87
C HIS A 125 -7.92 5.70 17.29
N ALA A 126 -8.73 6.33 18.13
CA ALA A 126 -9.49 7.50 17.72
C ALA A 126 -8.54 8.71 17.76
N VAL A 127 -8.40 9.41 16.64
CA VAL A 127 -7.52 10.57 16.47
C VAL A 127 -8.36 11.80 16.14
N ASP A 128 -8.28 12.80 17.00
CA ASP A 128 -8.91 14.09 16.79
C ASP A 128 -7.96 14.99 15.99
N LEU A 129 -8.35 15.31 14.75
CA LEU A 129 -7.51 16.04 13.80
C LEU A 129 -7.31 17.52 14.19
N GLU A 130 -8.24 18.12 14.96
CA GLU A 130 -8.15 19.52 15.38
C GLU A 130 -7.21 19.72 16.57
N THR A 131 -7.28 18.80 17.54
CA THR A 131 -6.53 18.87 18.79
C THR A 131 -5.21 18.11 18.72
N GLY A 132 -5.05 17.21 17.74
CA GLY A 132 -3.88 16.34 17.60
C GLY A 132 -3.78 15.30 18.72
N THR A 133 -4.90 14.96 19.36
CA THR A 133 -4.95 13.97 20.44
C THR A 133 -5.36 12.60 19.94
N SER A 134 -4.93 11.54 20.63
CA SER A 134 -5.33 10.17 20.31
C SER A 134 -5.64 9.34 21.55
N GLU A 135 -6.57 8.39 21.41
CA GLU A 135 -6.91 7.41 22.43
C GLU A 135 -7.10 6.02 21.80
N VAL A 136 -6.72 4.95 22.50
CA VAL A 136 -6.97 3.58 22.02
C VAL A 136 -8.44 3.24 22.24
N VAL A 137 -9.13 2.85 21.16
CA VAL A 137 -10.56 2.50 21.17
C VAL A 137 -10.82 1.02 20.87
N LEU A 138 -9.83 0.31 20.33
CA LEU A 138 -9.84 -1.14 20.16
C LEU A 138 -8.41 -1.69 20.30
N ASP A 139 -8.22 -2.74 21.11
CA ASP A 139 -6.89 -3.35 21.33
C ASP A 139 -6.94 -4.85 21.01
N LEU A 140 -6.34 -5.23 19.87
CA LEU A 140 -6.15 -6.59 19.40
C LEU A 140 -4.69 -7.07 19.60
N SER A 141 -3.88 -6.41 20.42
CA SER A 141 -2.44 -6.72 20.53
C SER A 141 -2.14 -8.14 21.03
N ASP A 142 -3.10 -8.83 21.66
CA ASP A 142 -3.03 -10.25 22.05
C ASP A 142 -3.47 -11.23 20.96
N ARG A 143 -4.08 -10.73 19.87
CA ARG A 143 -4.57 -11.50 18.71
C ARG A 143 -3.70 -11.33 17.48
N VAL A 144 -2.90 -10.27 17.43
CA VAL A 144 -2.05 -9.90 16.30
C VAL A 144 -0.64 -10.45 16.47
N SER A 145 -0.09 -11.05 15.40
CA SER A 145 1.34 -11.34 15.30
C SER A 145 2.06 -10.20 14.58
N THR A 146 3.20 -9.78 15.10
CA THR A 146 4.05 -8.74 14.52
C THR A 146 5.38 -9.31 14.01
N GLY A 147 6.13 -8.49 13.26
CA GLY A 147 7.44 -8.84 12.71
C GLY A 147 7.37 -9.34 11.27
N GLY A 148 8.34 -8.93 10.44
CA GLY A 148 8.17 -8.96 8.99
C GLY A 148 7.15 -7.90 8.57
N GLU A 149 6.29 -8.21 7.62
CA GLU A 149 5.19 -7.31 7.19
C GLU A 149 3.88 -7.59 7.95
N ARG A 150 3.95 -8.39 9.02
CA ARG A 150 2.77 -8.78 9.83
C ARG A 150 2.38 -7.70 10.81
N GLY A 151 1.08 -7.61 11.07
CA GLY A 151 0.50 -6.72 12.06
C GLY A 151 -0.99 -6.50 11.83
N LEU A 152 -1.54 -5.42 12.37
CA LEU A 152 -2.82 -4.86 11.93
C LEU A 152 -2.57 -3.94 10.74
N LEU A 153 -3.02 -4.33 9.55
CA LEU A 153 -2.55 -3.81 8.27
C LEU A 153 -3.58 -2.94 7.55
N GLY A 154 -4.87 -3.22 7.71
CA GLY A 154 -5.94 -2.51 7.01
C GLY A 154 -7.15 -2.25 7.88
N LEU A 155 -7.80 -1.12 7.61
CA LEU A 155 -9.08 -0.70 8.15
C LEU A 155 -10.01 -0.33 6.99
N ALA A 156 -11.28 -0.66 7.10
CA ALA A 156 -12.32 -0.15 6.20
C ALA A 156 -13.64 -0.02 6.97
N LEU A 157 -14.45 0.99 6.68
CA LEU A 157 -15.83 1.05 7.14
C LEU A 157 -16.75 0.57 6.03
N ASP A 158 -17.81 -0.16 6.37
CA ASP A 158 -18.86 -0.42 5.39
C ASP A 158 -19.56 0.87 4.96
N PRO A 159 -20.27 0.88 3.81
CA PRO A 159 -20.87 2.09 3.26
C PRO A 159 -21.88 2.79 4.20
N ASP A 160 -22.50 2.03 5.11
CA ASP A 160 -23.45 2.55 6.10
C ASP A 160 -22.77 3.01 7.40
N GLY A 161 -21.46 2.76 7.56
CA GLY A 161 -20.69 3.10 8.78
C GLY A 161 -21.06 2.26 10.01
N GLU A 162 -21.80 1.17 9.84
CA GLU A 162 -22.26 0.32 10.92
C GLU A 162 -21.18 -0.67 11.41
N ARG A 163 -20.17 -0.94 10.59
CA ARG A 163 -19.10 -1.90 10.93
C ARG A 163 -17.73 -1.42 10.48
N LEU A 164 -16.75 -1.63 11.36
CA LEU A 164 -15.32 -1.49 11.07
C LEU A 164 -14.75 -2.86 10.72
N TYR A 165 -14.19 -2.97 9.53
CA TYR A 165 -13.44 -4.11 9.02
C TYR A 165 -11.95 -3.94 9.31
N LEU A 166 -11.32 -5.05 9.69
CA LEU A 166 -9.94 -5.16 10.11
C LEU A 166 -9.28 -6.24 9.25
N ASN A 167 -8.10 -5.95 8.72
CA ASN A 167 -7.22 -6.97 8.15
C ASN A 167 -5.94 -7.04 8.98
N TYR A 168 -5.67 -8.19 9.57
CA TYR A 168 -4.47 -8.38 10.39
C TYR A 168 -3.92 -9.79 10.27
N THR A 169 -2.65 -9.96 10.64
CA THR A 169 -2.03 -11.27 10.79
C THR A 169 -2.27 -11.82 12.18
N ASN A 170 -2.95 -12.96 12.30
CA ASN A 170 -3.29 -13.58 13.58
C ASN A 170 -2.04 -14.21 14.25
N THR A 171 -2.19 -14.72 15.48
CA THR A 171 -1.08 -15.36 16.22
C THR A 171 -0.55 -16.64 15.60
N ALA A 172 -1.31 -17.30 14.72
CA ALA A 172 -0.82 -18.42 13.92
C ALA A 172 0.08 -17.94 12.78
N GLY A 173 -0.08 -16.69 12.33
CA GLY A 173 0.65 -16.09 11.21
C GLY A 173 -0.20 -15.94 9.96
N ASP A 174 -1.50 -16.25 10.01
CA ASP A 174 -2.42 -16.22 8.87
C ASP A 174 -3.12 -14.86 8.78
N THR A 175 -3.55 -14.46 7.58
CA THR A 175 -4.35 -13.24 7.39
C THR A 175 -5.79 -13.51 7.83
N GLU A 176 -6.34 -12.65 8.66
CA GLU A 176 -7.76 -12.63 9.00
C GLU A 176 -8.39 -11.30 8.60
N VAL A 177 -9.55 -11.39 7.94
CA VAL A 177 -10.45 -10.26 7.73
C VAL A 177 -11.64 -10.42 8.67
N ARG A 178 -11.78 -9.48 9.60
CA ARG A 178 -12.84 -9.46 10.60
C ARG A 178 -13.59 -8.15 10.60
N SER A 179 -14.77 -8.11 11.21
CA SER A 179 -15.46 -6.86 11.51
C SER A 179 -15.93 -6.76 12.95
N VAL A 180 -16.04 -5.54 13.45
CA VAL A 180 -16.69 -5.19 14.71
C VAL A 180 -17.80 -4.17 14.43
N ALA A 181 -18.87 -4.20 15.23
CA ALA A 181 -19.92 -3.18 15.11
C ALA A 181 -19.42 -1.81 15.57
N MET A 182 -19.93 -0.75 14.97
CA MET A 182 -19.70 0.64 15.34
C MET A 182 -20.85 1.19 16.19
N ASP A 183 -20.53 2.12 17.09
CA ASP A 183 -21.45 2.98 17.85
C ASP A 183 -21.03 4.43 17.59
N GLY A 184 -21.58 5.02 16.53
CA GLY A 184 -21.14 6.32 16.03
C GLY A 184 -19.72 6.27 15.46
N ASP A 185 -18.83 7.08 16.02
CA ASP A 185 -17.43 7.24 15.60
C ASP A 185 -16.47 6.20 16.23
N ARG A 186 -16.98 5.25 17.03
CA ARG A 186 -16.14 4.24 17.71
C ARG A 186 -16.65 2.81 17.55
N PRO A 187 -15.77 1.81 17.67
CA PRO A 187 -16.18 0.42 17.84
C PRO A 187 -17.06 0.22 19.08
N ALA A 188 -18.20 -0.45 18.93
CA ALA A 188 -19.19 -0.69 19.98
C ALA A 188 -18.82 -1.81 20.97
N GLY A 189 -17.71 -2.51 20.76
CA GLY A 189 -17.40 -3.75 21.45
C GLY A 189 -15.91 -4.02 21.63
N SER A 190 -15.61 -5.14 22.29
CA SER A 190 -14.25 -5.66 22.39
C SER A 190 -13.92 -6.52 21.16
N PRO A 191 -12.64 -6.87 20.93
CA PRO A 191 -12.29 -7.77 19.83
C PRO A 191 -12.92 -9.16 19.94
N ASP A 192 -13.41 -9.57 21.11
CA ASP A 192 -14.16 -10.83 21.29
C ASP A 192 -15.52 -10.82 20.59
N SER A 193 -16.05 -9.64 20.29
CA SER A 193 -17.29 -9.46 19.53
C SER A 193 -17.07 -9.46 18.00
N SER A 194 -15.82 -9.63 17.56
CA SER A 194 -15.50 -9.60 16.13
C SER A 194 -16.07 -10.80 15.38
N VAL A 195 -16.48 -10.54 14.14
CA VAL A 195 -17.02 -11.53 13.20
C VAL A 195 -15.95 -11.86 12.17
N LEU A 196 -15.67 -13.13 11.95
CA LEU A 196 -14.71 -13.60 10.93
C LEU A 196 -15.37 -13.66 9.56
N HIS A 197 -14.74 -13.05 8.56
CA HIS A 197 -15.19 -13.07 7.16
C HIS A 197 -14.29 -13.94 6.30
N LEU A 198 -12.97 -13.79 6.42
CA LEU A 198 -11.98 -14.56 5.67
C LEU A 198 -10.79 -14.90 6.56
N GLU A 199 -10.24 -16.09 6.34
CA GLU A 199 -8.96 -16.53 6.89
C GLU A 199 -8.14 -17.11 5.73
N ILE A 200 -6.92 -16.60 5.56
CA ILE A 200 -6.03 -16.97 4.45
C ILE A 200 -4.68 -17.37 5.04
N GLY A 201 -4.30 -18.62 4.83
CA GLY A 201 -3.01 -19.14 5.25
C GLY A 201 -1.85 -18.41 4.58
N GLN A 202 -0.86 -17.98 5.37
CA GLN A 202 0.31 -17.26 4.88
C GLN A 202 1.57 -18.15 5.03
N PRO A 203 2.26 -18.46 3.91
CA PRO A 203 3.44 -19.34 3.96
C PRO A 203 4.68 -18.64 4.54
N TYR A 204 4.77 -17.32 4.44
CA TYR A 204 5.86 -16.50 4.96
C TYR A 204 5.34 -15.26 5.73
N ARG A 205 6.25 -14.55 6.40
CA ARG A 205 5.95 -13.34 7.19
C ARG A 205 5.94 -12.04 6.38
N ASN A 206 6.00 -12.13 5.07
CA ASN A 206 6.08 -11.00 4.14
C ASN A 206 5.14 -11.23 2.95
N HIS A 207 4.85 -10.16 2.23
CA HIS A 207 3.85 -10.05 1.18
C HIS A 207 2.45 -10.43 1.67
N ASN A 208 2.08 -9.90 2.83
CA ASN A 208 0.77 -10.14 3.43
C ASN A 208 -0.31 -9.23 2.82
N GLY A 209 0.06 -8.20 2.04
CA GLY A 209 -0.85 -7.18 1.52
C GLY A 209 -1.53 -6.44 2.66
N GLY A 210 -2.87 -6.46 2.67
CA GLY A 210 -3.63 -6.11 3.87
C GLY A 210 -4.54 -4.90 3.73
N ASN A 211 -4.49 -4.17 2.62
CA ASN A 211 -5.39 -3.03 2.41
C ASN A 211 -6.84 -3.49 2.15
N LEU A 212 -7.78 -2.74 2.73
CA LEU A 212 -9.21 -2.97 2.62
C LEU A 212 -9.87 -1.69 2.11
N VAL A 213 -10.73 -1.79 1.09
CA VAL A 213 -11.50 -0.65 0.61
C VAL A 213 -12.89 -1.13 0.21
N PHE A 214 -13.95 -0.47 0.69
CA PHE A 214 -15.27 -0.64 0.07
C PHE A 214 -15.31 0.18 -1.22
N GLY A 215 -15.51 -0.51 -2.34
CA GLY A 215 -15.57 0.10 -3.65
C GLY A 215 -16.87 0.89 -3.87
N PRO A 216 -16.97 1.66 -4.97
CA PRO A 216 -18.19 2.39 -5.34
C PRO A 216 -19.39 1.47 -5.63
N ASP A 217 -19.15 0.18 -5.77
CA ASP A 217 -20.14 -0.87 -5.94
C ASP A 217 -20.65 -1.47 -4.62
N GLY A 218 -20.14 -1.00 -3.48
CA GLY A 218 -20.49 -1.50 -2.15
C GLY A 218 -19.86 -2.85 -1.80
N ALA A 219 -18.99 -3.40 -2.64
CA ALA A 219 -18.24 -4.61 -2.33
C ALA A 219 -16.97 -4.27 -1.53
N LEU A 220 -16.55 -5.19 -0.66
CA LEU A 220 -15.25 -5.10 0.00
C LEU A 220 -14.17 -5.63 -0.95
N TRP A 221 -13.19 -4.79 -1.24
CA TRP A 221 -11.99 -5.15 -1.98
C TRP A 221 -10.87 -5.48 -0.99
N ILE A 222 -10.05 -6.47 -1.35
CA ILE A 222 -8.98 -6.97 -0.48
C ILE A 222 -7.74 -7.26 -1.34
N GLY A 223 -6.63 -6.59 -1.04
CA GLY A 223 -5.34 -6.88 -1.66
C GLY A 223 -4.61 -7.95 -0.86
N VAL A 224 -4.32 -9.08 -1.50
CA VAL A 224 -3.63 -10.23 -0.87
C VAL A 224 -2.35 -10.50 -1.66
N GLY A 225 -1.19 -10.37 -1.01
CA GLY A 225 0.09 -10.68 -1.64
C GLY A 225 0.27 -12.18 -1.89
N ASP A 226 1.32 -12.53 -2.63
CA ASP A 226 1.67 -13.92 -3.02
C ASP A 226 2.12 -14.79 -1.83
N GLY A 227 2.12 -14.22 -0.63
CA GLY A 227 2.46 -14.88 0.61
C GLY A 227 3.95 -14.95 0.90
N GLY A 228 4.79 -14.36 0.05
CA GLY A 228 6.19 -14.05 0.36
C GLY A 228 7.22 -14.81 -0.46
N SER A 229 8.47 -14.72 0.02
CA SER A 229 9.67 -15.24 -0.66
C SER A 229 9.95 -14.62 -2.03
N ALA A 230 11.05 -15.06 -2.64
CA ALA A 230 11.51 -14.55 -3.92
C ALA A 230 10.94 -15.36 -5.09
N ASN A 231 10.43 -14.65 -6.10
CA ASN A 231 9.92 -15.16 -7.38
C ASN A 231 8.69 -16.07 -7.26
N ASP A 232 7.87 -15.94 -6.22
CA ASP A 232 6.67 -16.76 -6.00
C ASP A 232 6.98 -18.26 -6.20
N PRO A 233 7.71 -18.89 -5.27
CA PRO A 233 8.21 -20.26 -5.46
C PRO A 233 7.10 -21.30 -5.58
N ALA A 234 5.90 -21.01 -5.06
CA ALA A 234 4.72 -21.86 -5.17
C ALA A 234 3.90 -21.59 -6.44
N GLY A 235 4.19 -20.50 -7.16
CA GLY A 235 3.47 -20.12 -8.39
C GLY A 235 2.02 -19.70 -8.13
N VAL A 236 1.71 -19.23 -6.91
CA VAL A 236 0.34 -18.97 -6.47
C VAL A 236 -0.26 -17.71 -7.09
N ALA A 237 0.56 -16.74 -7.50
CA ALA A 237 0.06 -15.48 -8.05
C ALA A 237 -0.74 -15.69 -9.35
N GLN A 238 -0.28 -16.62 -10.20
CA GLN A 238 -0.93 -17.00 -11.46
C GLN A 238 -1.95 -18.13 -11.32
N ASP A 239 -2.04 -18.77 -10.15
CA ASP A 239 -3.01 -19.83 -9.88
C ASP A 239 -4.34 -19.22 -9.38
N PRO A 240 -5.44 -19.28 -10.14
CA PRO A 240 -6.72 -18.73 -9.71
C PRO A 240 -7.40 -19.53 -8.60
N ASP A 241 -6.97 -20.76 -8.31
CA ASP A 241 -7.64 -21.65 -7.35
C ASP A 241 -7.23 -21.36 -5.88
N VAL A 242 -6.37 -20.36 -5.67
CA VAL A 242 -5.88 -19.90 -4.37
C VAL A 242 -6.07 -18.39 -4.20
N LEU A 243 -6.11 -17.92 -2.95
CA LEU A 243 -6.37 -16.52 -2.62
C LEU A 243 -5.10 -15.64 -2.53
N LEU A 244 -3.91 -16.22 -2.70
CA LEU A 244 -2.63 -15.50 -2.63
C LEU A 244 -2.26 -14.88 -3.98
N GLY A 245 -1.71 -13.65 -3.95
CA GLY A 245 -1.32 -12.87 -5.13
C GLY A 245 -2.53 -12.41 -5.96
N LYS A 246 -3.57 -11.95 -5.25
CA LYS A 246 -4.91 -11.64 -5.80
C LYS A 246 -5.41 -10.29 -5.33
N MET A 247 -6.26 -9.69 -6.16
CA MET A 247 -7.29 -8.76 -5.69
C MET A 247 -8.58 -9.56 -5.51
N LEU A 248 -9.11 -9.59 -4.30
CA LEU A 248 -10.40 -10.18 -4.00
C LEU A 248 -11.48 -9.10 -4.00
N ARG A 249 -12.70 -9.47 -4.39
CA ARG A 249 -13.88 -8.62 -4.34
C ARG A 249 -15.04 -9.43 -3.77
N VAL A 250 -15.51 -9.05 -2.59
CA VAL A 250 -16.41 -9.87 -1.78
C VAL A 250 -17.56 -9.06 -1.17
N LEU A 251 -18.62 -9.76 -0.82
CA LEU A 251 -19.78 -9.25 -0.08
C LEU A 251 -19.76 -9.90 1.31
N PRO A 252 -19.26 -9.21 2.34
CA PRO A 252 -19.21 -9.76 3.69
C PRO A 252 -20.60 -9.93 4.29
N ASP A 253 -20.86 -11.08 4.90
CA ASP A 253 -22.09 -11.30 5.67
C ASP A 253 -21.88 -10.82 7.12
N PRO A 254 -22.73 -9.94 7.68
CA PRO A 254 -22.62 -9.49 9.07
C PRO A 254 -22.59 -10.60 10.13
N ALA A 255 -23.09 -11.80 9.81
CA ALA A 255 -23.03 -13.00 10.66
C ALA A 255 -21.75 -13.84 10.48
N GLY A 256 -20.95 -13.56 9.45
CA GLY A 256 -19.66 -14.18 9.17
C GLY A 256 -19.58 -14.88 7.81
N GLY A 257 -18.35 -15.01 7.32
CA GLY A 257 -18.07 -15.43 5.95
C GLY A 257 -18.28 -14.30 4.93
N VAL A 258 -18.14 -14.67 3.66
CA VAL A 258 -18.35 -13.78 2.51
C VAL A 258 -19.07 -14.51 1.38
N ALA A 259 -19.70 -13.75 0.50
CA ALA A 259 -20.09 -14.18 -0.84
C ALA A 259 -19.26 -13.42 -1.89
N ALA A 260 -19.28 -13.89 -3.13
CA ALA A 260 -18.73 -13.14 -4.26
C ALA A 260 -19.86 -12.42 -5.01
N PRO A 261 -19.66 -11.16 -5.46
CA PRO A 261 -20.55 -10.53 -6.43
C PRO A 261 -20.67 -11.39 -7.69
N ALA A 262 -21.89 -11.58 -8.21
CA ALA A 262 -22.12 -12.30 -9.47
C ALA A 262 -21.45 -11.65 -10.69
N SER A 263 -21.01 -10.39 -10.57
CA SER A 263 -20.25 -9.66 -11.58
C SER A 263 -18.75 -9.87 -11.50
N ASN A 264 -18.24 -10.68 -10.57
CA ASN A 264 -16.83 -11.05 -10.58
C ASN A 264 -16.50 -11.85 -11.85
N PRO A 265 -15.28 -11.66 -12.41
CA PRO A 265 -14.79 -12.50 -13.49
C PRO A 265 -14.76 -13.97 -13.08
N ASP A 266 -15.19 -14.86 -13.97
CA ASP A 266 -15.10 -16.30 -13.74
C ASP A 266 -13.66 -16.75 -13.93
N TRP A 267 -12.97 -17.05 -12.83
CA TRP A 267 -11.62 -17.63 -12.82
C TRP A 267 -11.60 -19.13 -12.51
N GLY A 268 -12.75 -19.74 -12.23
CA GLY A 268 -12.87 -21.14 -11.78
C GLY A 268 -13.47 -21.25 -10.37
N GLU A 269 -12.82 -22.02 -9.50
CA GLU A 269 -13.39 -22.48 -8.22
C GLU A 269 -13.31 -21.45 -7.07
N ARG A 270 -12.80 -20.24 -7.34
CA ARG A 270 -12.67 -19.13 -6.39
C ARG A 270 -13.40 -17.90 -6.92
N PRO A 271 -14.73 -17.80 -6.72
CA PRO A 271 -15.50 -16.68 -7.26
C PRO A 271 -15.15 -15.34 -6.59
N GLU A 272 -14.45 -15.32 -5.46
CA GLU A 272 -13.96 -14.13 -4.76
C GLU A 272 -12.83 -13.43 -5.51
N VAL A 273 -12.09 -14.16 -6.35
CA VAL A 273 -10.95 -13.64 -7.11
C VAL A 273 -11.46 -12.71 -8.21
N TRP A 274 -11.01 -11.45 -8.17
CA TRP A 274 -11.30 -10.48 -9.22
C TRP A 274 -10.12 -10.34 -10.19
N ALA A 275 -8.91 -10.15 -9.66
CA ALA A 275 -7.67 -10.14 -10.45
C ALA A 275 -6.62 -11.10 -9.92
N ILE A 276 -5.76 -11.56 -10.82
CA ILE A 276 -4.62 -12.43 -10.54
C ILE A 276 -3.30 -11.73 -10.86
N GLY A 277 -2.20 -12.34 -10.43
CA GLY A 277 -0.87 -11.94 -10.84
C GLY A 277 -0.34 -10.72 -10.10
N LEU A 278 -0.60 -10.63 -8.79
CA LEU A 278 -0.02 -9.60 -7.92
C LEU A 278 1.05 -10.19 -7.01
N ARG A 279 2.02 -9.36 -6.61
CA ARG A 279 3.10 -9.73 -5.70
C ARG A 279 2.78 -9.35 -4.26
N ASN A 280 2.66 -8.05 -3.99
CA ASN A 280 2.32 -7.47 -2.69
C ASN A 280 1.59 -6.14 -2.90
N PRO A 281 0.26 -6.18 -3.19
CA PRO A 281 -0.55 -5.00 -3.40
C PRO A 281 -0.79 -4.26 -2.07
N TRP A 282 0.21 -3.49 -1.64
CA TRP A 282 0.26 -2.90 -0.30
C TRP A 282 -0.85 -1.86 -0.10
N ARG A 283 -1.03 -0.92 -1.03
CA ARG A 283 -2.20 -0.01 -1.03
C ARG A 283 -2.77 0.14 -2.44
N TYR A 284 -4.05 0.43 -2.46
CA TYR A 284 -4.81 0.74 -3.66
C TYR A 284 -5.98 1.63 -3.26
N SER A 285 -6.51 2.38 -4.22
CA SER A 285 -7.63 3.29 -3.98
C SER A 285 -8.55 3.37 -5.20
N PHE A 286 -9.81 3.72 -4.95
CA PHE A 286 -10.72 4.14 -6.00
C PHE A 286 -10.65 5.65 -6.14
N ASP A 287 -10.47 6.14 -7.36
CA ASP A 287 -10.68 7.56 -7.62
C ASP A 287 -12.18 7.88 -7.51
N ARG A 288 -12.58 8.63 -6.48
CA ARG A 288 -13.99 8.97 -6.22
C ARG A 288 -14.69 9.66 -7.39
N ALA A 289 -13.95 10.35 -8.26
CA ALA A 289 -14.55 11.06 -9.40
C ALA A 289 -14.83 10.15 -10.60
N THR A 290 -14.02 9.13 -10.82
CA THR A 290 -14.06 8.29 -12.04
C THR A 290 -14.46 6.84 -11.76
N GLY A 291 -14.31 6.37 -10.52
CA GLY A 291 -14.47 4.98 -10.13
C GLY A 291 -13.32 4.07 -10.57
N GLN A 292 -12.24 4.61 -11.16
CA GLN A 292 -11.09 3.80 -11.54
C GLN A 292 -10.35 3.28 -10.31
N LEU A 293 -9.88 2.04 -10.38
CA LEU A 293 -9.10 1.38 -9.34
C LEU A 293 -7.60 1.57 -9.63
N TRP A 294 -6.89 2.17 -8.68
CA TRP A 294 -5.44 2.39 -8.73
C TRP A 294 -4.75 1.41 -7.80
N ILE A 295 -3.96 0.49 -8.33
CA ILE A 295 -3.34 -0.61 -7.59
C ILE A 295 -1.84 -0.38 -7.56
N ALA A 296 -1.27 -0.11 -6.38
CA ALA A 296 0.18 -0.10 -6.21
C ALA A 296 0.64 -1.49 -5.76
N ASP A 297 1.57 -2.08 -6.52
CA ASP A 297 2.11 -3.40 -6.24
C ASP A 297 3.63 -3.32 -6.01
N VAL A 298 4.08 -3.83 -4.86
CA VAL A 298 5.50 -3.76 -4.48
C VAL A 298 6.28 -4.80 -5.25
N GLY A 299 7.29 -4.34 -5.98
CA GLY A 299 8.19 -5.19 -6.75
C GLY A 299 9.23 -5.93 -5.94
N GLN A 300 10.01 -6.76 -6.63
CA GLN A 300 11.01 -7.59 -5.98
C GLN A 300 12.39 -6.92 -5.90
N ASN A 301 12.95 -6.57 -7.05
CA ASN A 301 14.34 -6.11 -7.19
C ASN A 301 14.50 -5.02 -8.25
N ALA A 302 13.56 -4.86 -9.18
CA ALA A 302 13.77 -4.10 -10.40
C ALA A 302 12.75 -3.00 -10.64
N ARG A 303 11.47 -3.22 -10.33
CA ARG A 303 10.39 -2.30 -10.66
C ARG A 303 9.38 -2.21 -9.54
N GLU A 304 9.06 -1.00 -9.15
CA GLU A 304 7.82 -0.69 -8.46
C GLU A 304 6.78 -0.22 -9.47
N GLU A 305 5.49 -0.48 -9.22
CA GLU A 305 4.44 -0.23 -10.21
C GLU A 305 3.11 0.27 -9.65
N VAL A 306 2.36 1.01 -10.48
CA VAL A 306 0.93 1.29 -10.29
C VAL A 306 0.18 0.97 -11.57
N THR A 307 -0.91 0.21 -11.41
CA THR A 307 -1.81 -0.18 -12.49
C THR A 307 -3.21 0.41 -12.24
N VAL A 308 -3.75 1.10 -13.23
CA VAL A 308 -5.05 1.76 -13.21
C VAL A 308 -6.02 0.96 -14.05
N VAL A 309 -7.07 0.45 -13.42
CA VAL A 309 -8.00 -0.49 -14.03
C VAL A 309 -9.44 -0.02 -13.86
N ASP A 310 -10.26 -0.27 -14.87
CA ASP A 310 -11.71 -0.19 -14.73
C ASP A 310 -12.17 -1.38 -13.87
N PRO A 311 -12.82 -1.17 -12.70
CA PRO A 311 -13.24 -2.28 -11.85
C PRO A 311 -14.29 -3.20 -12.49
N THR A 312 -14.88 -2.79 -13.62
CA THR A 312 -15.81 -3.59 -14.43
C THR A 312 -15.11 -4.41 -15.52
N ALA A 313 -13.79 -4.29 -15.65
CA ALA A 313 -13.01 -5.09 -16.59
C ALA A 313 -13.19 -6.59 -16.34
N ASP A 314 -13.30 -7.35 -17.42
CA ASP A 314 -13.31 -8.80 -17.35
C ASP A 314 -11.86 -9.33 -17.30
N ARG A 315 -11.63 -10.29 -16.40
CA ARG A 315 -10.36 -11.00 -16.17
C ARG A 315 -9.09 -10.14 -16.27
N VAL A 316 -8.71 -9.55 -15.14
CA VAL A 316 -7.47 -8.76 -15.01
C VAL A 316 -6.32 -9.65 -14.51
N ASN A 317 -5.23 -9.69 -15.27
CA ASN A 317 -3.97 -10.35 -14.88
C ASN A 317 -2.83 -9.33 -14.88
N LEU A 318 -2.28 -9.02 -13.70
CA LEU A 318 -1.20 -8.03 -13.52
C LEU A 318 0.20 -8.62 -13.75
N GLY A 319 0.29 -9.91 -14.09
CA GLY A 319 1.48 -10.50 -14.69
C GLY A 319 2.51 -11.06 -13.72
N TRP A 320 2.50 -10.75 -12.43
CA TRP A 320 3.41 -11.40 -11.46
C TRP A 320 3.11 -12.92 -11.37
N ASN A 321 4.08 -13.83 -11.38
CA ASN A 321 5.53 -13.67 -11.39
C ASN A 321 6.18 -13.79 -12.78
N ARG A 322 5.40 -13.65 -13.86
CA ARG A 322 5.89 -13.68 -15.24
C ARG A 322 6.59 -12.38 -15.60
N LEU A 323 6.03 -11.27 -15.14
CA LEU A 323 6.57 -9.92 -15.27
C LEU A 323 6.85 -9.31 -13.88
N GLU A 324 7.75 -8.33 -13.87
CA GLU A 324 7.97 -7.38 -12.76
C GLU A 324 7.99 -5.98 -13.39
N GLY A 325 6.93 -5.19 -13.23
CA GLY A 325 6.64 -4.10 -14.16
C GLY A 325 6.37 -4.65 -15.56
N THR A 326 6.85 -3.95 -16.58
CA THR A 326 6.83 -4.44 -17.96
C THR A 326 7.99 -5.39 -18.30
N ARG A 327 8.82 -5.78 -17.31
CA ARG A 327 10.03 -6.57 -17.53
C ARG A 327 9.77 -8.07 -17.37
N PRO A 328 10.21 -8.92 -18.31
CA PRO A 328 10.20 -10.37 -18.13
C PRO A 328 11.02 -10.84 -16.92
N LEU A 329 10.41 -11.69 -16.09
CA LEU A 329 11.02 -12.30 -14.92
C LEU A 329 11.15 -13.83 -15.06
N ALA A 330 10.03 -14.55 -15.11
CA ALA A 330 10.03 -16.01 -15.09
C ALA A 330 8.99 -16.67 -16.01
N GLY A 331 9.42 -17.65 -16.80
CA GLY A 331 8.57 -18.30 -17.80
C GLY A 331 8.18 -17.36 -18.94
N GLU A 332 7.29 -17.83 -19.81
CA GLU A 332 6.73 -16.99 -20.87
C GLU A 332 5.55 -16.18 -20.30
N PRO A 333 5.51 -14.85 -20.52
CA PRO A 333 4.33 -14.05 -20.23
C PRO A 333 3.11 -14.64 -20.96
N GLY A 334 2.00 -14.81 -20.23
CA GLY A 334 0.74 -15.26 -20.82
C GLY A 334 0.16 -14.22 -21.79
N PRO A 335 -0.85 -14.59 -22.58
CA PRO A 335 -1.67 -13.59 -23.28
C PRO A 335 -2.48 -12.77 -22.26
N ASP A 336 -2.93 -11.58 -22.68
CA ASP A 336 -3.91 -10.76 -21.95
C ASP A 336 -3.43 -10.24 -20.57
N LEU A 337 -2.19 -9.75 -20.52
CA LEU A 337 -1.65 -9.05 -19.35
C LEU A 337 -2.06 -7.57 -19.35
N THR A 338 -2.23 -7.03 -18.15
CA THR A 338 -2.51 -5.61 -17.92
C THR A 338 -1.21 -4.92 -17.54
N ASP A 339 -0.68 -4.09 -18.43
CA ASP A 339 0.55 -3.33 -18.17
C ASP A 339 0.30 -2.22 -17.13
N PRO A 340 1.27 -1.95 -16.25
CA PRO A 340 1.21 -0.80 -15.35
C PRO A 340 1.34 0.51 -16.14
N GLN A 341 0.64 1.55 -15.67
CA GLN A 341 0.74 2.88 -16.27
C GLN A 341 1.93 3.63 -15.69
N LEU A 342 2.26 3.39 -14.43
CA LEU A 342 3.41 3.98 -13.74
C LEU A 342 4.36 2.87 -13.32
N GLU A 343 5.63 2.99 -13.69
CA GLU A 343 6.70 2.14 -13.16
C GLU A 343 7.97 2.97 -12.89
N TYR A 344 8.74 2.59 -11.88
CA TYR A 344 10.07 3.17 -11.63
C TYR A 344 11.04 2.11 -11.13
N THR A 345 12.34 2.42 -11.23
CA THR A 345 13.39 1.46 -10.89
C THR A 345 13.78 1.52 -9.43
N HIS A 346 14.42 0.46 -8.90
CA HIS A 346 14.92 0.46 -7.53
C HIS A 346 16.10 1.43 -7.27
N ASP A 347 16.57 2.15 -8.30
CA ASP A 347 17.50 3.27 -8.13
C ASP A 347 16.79 4.52 -7.56
N GLU A 348 15.45 4.57 -7.63
CA GLU A 348 14.62 5.72 -7.22
C GLU A 348 13.83 5.46 -5.91
N GLY A 349 13.46 4.22 -5.64
CA GLY A 349 12.72 3.77 -4.45
C GLY A 349 12.90 2.27 -4.26
N CYS A 350 12.22 1.63 -3.31
CA CYS A 350 12.33 0.16 -3.17
C CYS A 350 11.11 -0.54 -2.59
N SER A 351 10.04 0.21 -2.35
CA SER A 351 8.76 -0.33 -1.93
C SER A 351 7.72 0.77 -2.10
N ILE A 352 6.97 0.70 -3.19
CA ILE A 352 5.91 1.67 -3.44
C ILE A 352 4.82 1.53 -2.38
N THR A 353 4.44 2.65 -1.80
CA THR A 353 3.36 2.70 -0.81
C THR A 353 2.00 2.76 -1.49
N GLY A 354 1.91 3.38 -2.67
CA GLY A 354 0.65 3.77 -3.31
C GLY A 354 0.10 5.09 -2.76
N GLY A 355 -1.14 5.43 -3.09
CA GLY A 355 -1.82 6.60 -2.55
C GLY A 355 -3.20 6.86 -3.18
N HIS A 356 -3.57 8.13 -3.35
CA HIS A 356 -4.93 8.56 -3.73
C HIS A 356 -4.91 9.68 -4.77
N VAL A 357 -5.94 9.71 -5.61
CA VAL A 357 -6.25 10.91 -6.40
C VAL A 357 -6.85 11.96 -5.49
N TYR A 358 -6.23 13.13 -5.41
CA TYR A 358 -6.71 14.21 -4.55
C TYR A 358 -7.98 14.85 -5.10
N ARG A 359 -9.03 14.88 -4.27
CA ARG A 359 -10.36 15.42 -4.60
C ARG A 359 -10.85 16.49 -3.61
N GLY A 360 -10.06 16.85 -2.59
CA GLY A 360 -10.38 17.88 -1.60
C GLY A 360 -10.28 19.32 -2.10
N GLU A 361 -10.94 20.27 -1.44
CA GLU A 361 -11.01 21.65 -1.90
C GLU A 361 -9.90 22.55 -1.33
N ALA A 362 -9.24 22.14 -0.24
CA ALA A 362 -8.28 22.97 0.48
C ALA A 362 -7.00 23.25 -0.31
N ASN A 363 -6.57 22.31 -1.18
CA ASN A 363 -5.43 22.47 -2.07
C ASN A 363 -5.82 22.33 -3.56
N PRO A 364 -6.27 23.43 -4.20
CA PRO A 364 -6.68 23.41 -5.61
C PRO A 364 -5.57 23.00 -6.59
N SER A 365 -4.29 23.09 -6.21
CA SER A 365 -3.18 22.69 -7.10
C SER A 365 -3.05 21.18 -7.25
N LEU A 366 -3.60 20.41 -6.30
CA LEU A 366 -3.55 18.94 -6.31
C LEU A 366 -4.79 18.32 -6.95
N GLN A 367 -5.80 19.10 -7.32
CA GLN A 367 -7.04 18.57 -7.89
C GLN A 367 -6.77 17.68 -9.11
N GLY A 368 -7.19 16.41 -9.02
CA GLY A 368 -6.96 15.42 -10.07
C GLY A 368 -5.53 14.89 -10.20
N TRP A 369 -4.67 15.13 -9.22
CA TRP A 369 -3.36 14.49 -9.13
C TRP A 369 -3.43 13.25 -8.25
N TYR A 370 -2.85 12.15 -8.71
CA TYR A 370 -2.59 10.96 -7.91
C TYR A 370 -1.31 11.16 -7.11
N LEU A 371 -1.44 11.33 -5.80
CA LEU A 371 -0.30 11.42 -4.88
C LEU A 371 0.06 10.01 -4.42
N PHE A 372 1.36 9.70 -4.41
CA PHE A 372 1.88 8.41 -3.96
C PHE A 372 3.26 8.58 -3.33
N GLY A 373 3.65 7.60 -2.52
CA GLY A 373 4.95 7.61 -1.83
C GLY A 373 5.68 6.29 -1.97
N ASP A 374 6.92 6.29 -1.48
CA ASP A 374 7.77 5.11 -1.37
C ASP A 374 8.31 4.98 0.05
N PHE A 375 8.23 3.78 0.61
CA PHE A 375 8.67 3.48 1.96
C PHE A 375 10.19 3.68 2.14
N CYS A 376 11.00 3.28 1.16
CA CYS A 376 12.46 3.33 1.27
C CYS A 376 13.02 4.70 0.91
N GLY A 377 12.51 5.27 -0.18
CA GLY A 377 12.93 6.56 -0.70
C GLY A 377 12.48 7.72 0.19
N GLY A 378 11.39 7.54 0.92
CA GLY A 378 10.83 8.54 1.82
C GLY A 378 10.51 9.85 1.11
N TRP A 379 10.05 9.74 -0.13
CA TRP A 379 9.58 10.84 -0.95
C TRP A 379 8.08 10.68 -1.21
N ILE A 380 7.45 11.78 -1.60
CA ILE A 380 6.08 11.82 -2.11
C ILE A 380 6.12 12.46 -3.49
N ARG A 381 5.50 11.79 -4.46
CA ARG A 381 5.40 12.21 -5.86
C ARG A 381 3.95 12.26 -6.29
N ALA A 382 3.70 12.88 -7.44
CA ALA A 382 2.39 12.87 -8.06
C ALA A 382 2.45 12.77 -9.59
N VAL A 383 1.40 12.17 -10.15
CA VAL A 383 1.09 12.15 -11.59
C VAL A 383 -0.34 12.65 -11.82
N PRO A 384 -0.67 13.27 -12.97
CA PRO A 384 -2.05 13.57 -13.33
C PRO A 384 -2.88 12.29 -13.43
N ALA A 385 -4.08 12.28 -12.87
CA ALA A 385 -4.95 11.11 -12.91
C ALA A 385 -5.46 10.78 -14.33
N ASP A 386 -5.49 11.78 -15.22
CA ASP A 386 -5.85 11.62 -16.63
C ASP A 386 -4.67 11.23 -17.53
N ASP A 387 -3.44 11.24 -17.00
CA ASP A 387 -2.23 10.77 -17.66
C ASP A 387 -1.26 10.09 -16.66
N PRO A 388 -1.66 8.93 -16.08
CA PRO A 388 -0.88 8.23 -15.05
C PRO A 388 0.53 7.82 -15.47
N GLY A 389 0.79 7.72 -16.78
CA GLY A 389 2.10 7.34 -17.31
C GLY A 389 3.04 8.51 -17.60
N SER A 390 2.61 9.74 -17.30
CA SER A 390 3.49 10.90 -17.39
C SER A 390 4.60 10.85 -16.33
N PRO A 391 5.75 11.52 -16.57
CA PRO A 391 6.82 11.60 -15.58
C PRO A 391 6.32 12.21 -14.26
N PRO A 392 6.59 11.57 -13.10
CA PRO A 392 6.11 12.06 -11.83
C PRO A 392 6.78 13.36 -11.42
N VAL A 393 6.01 14.22 -10.75
CA VAL A 393 6.51 15.43 -10.08
C VAL A 393 6.85 15.09 -8.64
N GLU A 394 8.06 15.42 -8.19
CA GLU A 394 8.43 15.29 -6.78
C GLU A 394 7.81 16.43 -5.96
N LEU A 395 6.99 16.07 -4.97
CA LEU A 395 6.31 17.02 -4.08
C LEU A 395 7.10 17.21 -2.78
N VAL A 396 7.61 16.10 -2.22
CA VAL A 396 8.34 16.08 -0.96
C VAL A 396 9.52 15.14 -1.09
N SER A 397 10.70 15.57 -0.64
CA SER A 397 11.87 14.73 -0.46
C SER A 397 12.26 14.66 1.02
N GLY A 398 12.76 13.50 1.45
CA GLY A 398 13.26 13.31 2.82
C GLY A 398 12.17 13.36 3.89
N PHE A 399 10.92 13.00 3.56
CA PHE A 399 9.85 12.81 4.53
C PHE A 399 10.17 11.67 5.52
N GLY A 400 10.91 10.66 5.05
CA GLY A 400 11.06 9.39 5.75
C GLY A 400 10.02 8.37 5.27
N PRO A 401 9.97 7.16 5.84
CA PRO A 401 9.10 6.10 5.33
C PRO A 401 7.62 6.51 5.29
N VAL A 402 7.06 6.49 4.08
CA VAL A 402 5.63 6.69 3.83
C VAL A 402 4.93 5.34 4.01
N LEU A 403 4.04 5.22 4.99
CA LEU A 403 3.40 3.95 5.35
C LEU A 403 2.05 3.76 4.65
N ALA A 404 1.26 4.83 4.54
CA ALA A 404 -0.01 4.84 3.84
C ALA A 404 -0.45 6.28 3.55
N PHE A 405 -1.51 6.40 2.76
CA PHE A 405 -2.33 7.59 2.66
C PHE A 405 -3.75 7.24 3.13
N ALA A 406 -4.51 8.24 3.53
CA ALA A 406 -5.94 8.10 3.80
C ALA A 406 -6.69 9.28 3.20
N GLU A 407 -7.89 9.03 2.69
CA GLU A 407 -8.78 10.06 2.15
C GLU A 407 -9.97 10.26 3.08
N LEU A 408 -10.17 11.51 3.51
CA LEU A 408 -11.27 11.93 4.38
C LEU A 408 -12.58 12.05 3.61
N GLU A 409 -13.71 12.21 4.29
CA GLU A 409 -15.03 12.34 3.64
C GLU A 409 -15.07 13.51 2.64
N ASP A 410 -14.43 14.63 2.97
CA ASP A 410 -14.34 15.85 2.15
C ASP A 410 -13.33 15.77 1.00
N GLY A 411 -12.63 14.64 0.85
CA GLY A 411 -11.62 14.42 -0.20
C GLY A 411 -10.23 14.96 0.16
N GLU A 412 -10.06 15.53 1.36
CA GLU A 412 -8.73 15.87 1.86
C GLU A 412 -7.93 14.61 2.16
N LEU A 413 -6.61 14.73 2.08
CA LEU A 413 -5.71 13.60 2.26
C LEU A 413 -4.88 13.73 3.53
N LEU A 414 -4.61 12.58 4.13
CA LEU A 414 -3.62 12.40 5.18
C LEU A 414 -2.46 11.53 4.66
N VAL A 415 -1.26 11.80 5.17
CA VAL A 415 -0.08 10.95 5.00
C VAL A 415 0.26 10.30 6.34
N LEU A 416 0.32 8.98 6.34
CA LEU A 416 0.75 8.19 7.48
C LEU A 416 2.25 7.93 7.32
N GLY A 417 3.06 8.63 8.11
CA GLY A 417 4.50 8.45 8.17
C GLY A 417 4.93 7.63 9.38
N GLN A 418 6.18 7.21 9.42
CA GLN A 418 6.73 6.38 10.50
C GLN A 418 6.48 6.92 11.92
N THR A 419 6.47 8.25 12.09
CA THR A 419 6.35 8.91 13.39
C THR A 419 4.94 9.44 13.69
N GLY A 420 4.03 9.44 12.72
CA GLY A 420 2.72 10.06 12.91
C GLY A 420 1.95 10.38 11.64
N VAL A 421 0.82 11.04 11.85
CA VAL A 421 -0.13 11.42 10.80
C VAL A 421 0.06 12.89 10.44
N HIS A 422 0.04 13.20 9.14
CA HIS A 422 0.20 14.55 8.61
C HIS A 422 -0.95 14.88 7.66
N ALA A 423 -1.48 16.09 7.72
CA ALA A 423 -2.45 16.59 6.75
C ALA A 423 -1.74 17.09 5.48
N VAL A 424 -2.35 16.82 4.33
CA VAL A 424 -1.92 17.33 3.01
C VAL A 424 -2.55 18.70 2.80
N GLY A 425 -1.77 19.76 2.99
CA GLY A 425 -2.20 21.15 2.87
C GLY A 425 -1.70 21.86 1.62
N ALA A 426 -2.23 23.06 1.37
CA ALA A 426 -1.78 23.97 0.32
C ALA A 426 -0.57 24.81 0.78
N PRO A 427 0.41 25.06 -0.11
CA PRO A 427 1.42 26.09 0.15
C PRO A 427 0.76 27.47 0.28
N GLY A 428 1.12 28.20 1.34
CA GLY A 428 0.58 29.53 1.64
C GLY A 428 1.09 30.68 0.77
#